data_AF-A0A397HJ98-F1
#
_entry.id   AF-A0A397HJ98-F1
#
_cell.length_a   1.000
_cell.length_b   1.000
_cell.length_c   1.000
_cell.angle_alpha   90.00
_cell.angle_beta   90.00
_cell.angle_gamma   90.00
#
_symmetry.space_group_name_H-M   'P 1'
#
loop_
_entity.id
_entity.type
_entity.pdbx_description
1 polymer ?
#
loop_
_entity_poly.entity_id
_entity_poly.type
_entity_poly.pdbx_seq_one_letter_code
_entity_poly.pdbx_strand_id
1 'polypeptide(L)'
;MASYASTPIDLPHLATALLRLSPLMISSASLMCAWDQQNAFRSFLAPQLLRKPGDMCAHVVVDWFAEFAKPTKWVIILSYPFALVFALINAFGAPGAGLHPQTKGFYIAGRVLSILHFYFGTWSMMWNARISSKEHIGEKNYDALRGWLANNAARMCWVNIPAWMMFVCATATFIRH
;
A
#
# COMPACT_ATOMS: atom_id res chain seq x y z
N MET A 1 -42.65 -10.96 -8.64
CA MET A 1 -41.29 -11.52 -8.82
C MET A 1 -40.48 -10.49 -9.59
N ALA A 2 -39.52 -9.83 -8.94
CA ALA A 2 -38.61 -8.93 -9.63
C ALA A 2 -37.67 -9.76 -10.52
N SER A 3 -37.79 -9.58 -11.83
CA SER A 3 -36.85 -10.15 -12.79
C SER A 3 -35.50 -9.47 -12.56
N TYR A 4 -34.59 -10.13 -11.84
CA TYR A 4 -33.17 -9.80 -11.85
C TYR A 4 -32.56 -10.27 -13.16
N ALA A 5 -33.01 -9.70 -14.28
CA ALA A 5 -32.28 -9.83 -15.52
C ALA A 5 -31.05 -8.94 -15.39
N SER A 6 -29.93 -9.50 -14.92
CA SER A 6 -28.64 -8.84 -15.03
C SER A 6 -28.43 -8.49 -16.49
N THR A 7 -28.21 -7.20 -16.79
CA THR A 7 -27.79 -6.79 -18.13
C THR A 7 -26.57 -7.65 -18.51
N PRO A 8 -26.56 -8.31 -19.68
CA PRO A 8 -25.41 -9.08 -20.11
C PRO A 8 -24.16 -8.19 -20.07
N ILE A 9 -23.14 -8.63 -19.34
CA ILE A 9 -21.87 -7.93 -19.29
C ILE A 9 -21.21 -8.14 -20.66
N ASP A 10 -21.13 -7.08 -21.46
CA ASP A 10 -20.29 -7.08 -22.65
C ASP A 10 -18.83 -6.70 -22.29
N LEU A 11 -17.91 -7.00 -23.22
CA LEU A 11 -16.49 -6.77 -23.02
C LEU A 11 -16.15 -5.28 -22.77
N PRO A 12 -16.69 -4.30 -23.51
CA PRO A 12 -16.46 -2.88 -23.23
C PRO A 12 -16.87 -2.42 -21.84
N HIS A 13 -18.06 -2.83 -21.37
CA HIS A 13 -18.56 -2.46 -20.04
C HIS A 13 -17.71 -3.12 -18.94
N LEU A 14 -17.34 -4.39 -19.11
CA LEU A 14 -16.43 -5.08 -18.19
C LEU A 14 -15.07 -4.39 -18.11
N ALA A 15 -14.45 -4.11 -19.26
CA ALA A 15 -13.14 -3.47 -19.33
C ALA A 15 -13.16 -2.09 -18.65
N THR A 16 -14.21 -1.31 -18.86
CA THR A 16 -14.39 0.00 -18.22
C THR A 16 -14.59 -0.13 -16.70
N ALA A 17 -15.38 -1.11 -16.25
CA ALA A 17 -15.59 -1.35 -14.83
C ALA A 17 -14.28 -1.77 -14.13
N LEU A 18 -13.53 -2.70 -14.72
CA LEU A 18 -12.23 -3.13 -14.21
C LEU A 18 -11.23 -1.98 -14.17
N LEU A 19 -11.17 -1.16 -15.22
CA LEU A 19 -10.33 0.03 -15.27
C LEU A 19 -10.67 1.01 -14.14
N ARG A 20 -11.96 1.30 -13.90
CA ARG A 20 -12.43 2.21 -12.84
C ARG A 20 -12.17 1.68 -11.44
N LEU A 21 -12.27 0.35 -11.26
CA LEU A 21 -12.06 -0.31 -9.98
C LEU A 21 -10.57 -0.52 -9.66
N SER A 22 -9.72 -0.58 -10.68
CA SER A 22 -8.29 -0.93 -10.53
C SER A 22 -7.52 -0.05 -9.53
N PRO A 23 -7.69 1.29 -9.44
CA PRO A 23 -6.96 2.07 -8.44
C PRO A 23 -7.33 1.68 -7.01
N LEU A 24 -8.61 1.38 -6.76
CA LEU A 24 -9.08 0.91 -5.45
C LEU A 24 -8.53 -0.49 -5.13
N MET A 25 -8.56 -1.42 -6.08
CA MET A 25 -8.01 -2.78 -5.89
C MET A 25 -6.52 -2.75 -5.55
N ILE A 26 -5.75 -2.00 -6.35
CA ILE A 26 -4.31 -1.88 -6.17
C ILE A 26 -3.99 -1.15 -4.86
N SER A 27 -4.70 -0.07 -4.55
CA SER A 27 -4.51 0.66 -3.30
C SER A 27 -4.85 -0.22 -2.09
N SER A 28 -5.91 -1.02 -2.15
CA SER A 28 -6.29 -1.97 -1.10
C SER A 28 -5.20 -3.03 -0.88
N ALA A 29 -4.68 -3.62 -1.96
CA ALA A 29 -3.59 -4.58 -1.89
C ALA A 29 -2.31 -3.96 -1.28
N SER A 30 -1.97 -2.73 -1.70
CA SER A 30 -0.82 -2.00 -1.16
C SER A 30 -0.97 -1.66 0.33
N LEU A 31 -2.18 -1.29 0.76
CA LEU A 31 -2.50 -0.97 2.15
C LEU A 31 -2.45 -2.22 3.02
N MET A 32 -3.02 -3.34 2.54
CA MET A 32 -2.93 -4.63 3.22
C MET A 32 -1.47 -5.04 3.40
N CYS A 33 -0.66 -4.94 2.34
CA CYS A 33 0.77 -5.23 2.42
C CYS A 33 1.48 -4.36 3.49
N ALA A 34 1.17 -3.07 3.55
CA ALA A 34 1.72 -2.17 4.57
C ALA A 34 1.27 -2.54 6.00
N TRP A 35 0.03 -3.00 6.16
CA TRP A 35 -0.53 -3.46 7.43
C TRP A 35 0.10 -4.77 7.89
N ASP A 36 0.26 -5.73 6.98
CA ASP A 36 0.92 -7.01 7.24
C ASP A 36 2.38 -6.80 7.66
N GLN A 37 3.10 -5.92 6.97
CA GLN A 37 4.42 -5.47 7.37
C GLN A 37 4.41 -4.93 8.80
N GLN A 38 3.50 -4.01 9.11
CA GLN A 38 3.41 -3.39 10.44
C GLN A 38 3.23 -4.45 11.54
N ASN A 39 2.35 -5.43 11.31
CA ASN A 39 2.05 -6.46 12.29
C ASN A 39 3.18 -7.48 12.43
N ALA A 40 3.69 -7.99 11.29
CA ALA A 40 4.76 -8.97 11.29
C ALA A 40 6.02 -8.42 11.95
N PHE A 41 6.47 -7.23 11.55
CA PHE A 41 7.69 -6.64 12.09
C PHE A 41 7.56 -6.21 13.55
N ARG A 42 6.40 -5.70 13.98
CA ARG A 42 6.16 -5.36 15.39
C ARG A 42 6.27 -6.58 16.30
N SER A 43 5.96 -7.78 15.81
CA SER A 43 6.04 -9.01 16.61
C SER A 43 7.45 -9.30 17.14
N PHE A 44 8.51 -8.93 16.40
CA PHE A 44 9.91 -9.07 16.83
C PHE A 44 10.28 -8.18 18.02
N LEU A 45 9.47 -7.16 18.33
CA LEU A 45 9.65 -6.25 19.45
C LEU A 45 8.76 -6.62 20.66
N ALA A 46 8.13 -7.79 20.64
CA ALA A 46 7.31 -8.24 21.76
C ALA A 46 8.17 -8.36 23.04
N PRO A 47 7.69 -7.89 24.22
CA PRO A 47 8.48 -7.90 25.45
C PRO A 47 9.03 -9.29 25.83
N GLN A 48 8.26 -10.36 25.58
CA GLN A 48 8.70 -11.73 25.84
C GLN A 48 9.87 -12.18 24.95
N LEU A 49 10.01 -11.59 23.75
CA LEU A 49 11.08 -11.88 22.80
C LEU A 49 12.34 -11.06 23.12
N LEU A 50 12.17 -9.78 23.45
CA LEU A 50 13.28 -8.89 23.83
C LEU A 50 14.00 -9.32 25.12
N ARG A 51 13.31 -10.02 26.02
CA ARG A 51 13.91 -10.57 27.25
C ARG A 51 14.66 -11.88 27.04
N LYS A 52 14.64 -12.47 25.84
CA LYS A 52 15.36 -13.71 25.57
C LYS A 52 16.86 -13.43 25.57
N PRO A 53 17.68 -14.28 26.22
CA PRO A 53 19.12 -14.08 26.27
C PRO A 53 19.74 -14.15 24.88
N GLY A 54 20.84 -13.41 24.68
CA GLY A 54 21.63 -13.45 23.44
C GLY A 54 20.95 -12.83 22.22
N ASP A 55 20.01 -11.89 22.42
CA ASP A 55 19.37 -11.12 21.34
C ASP A 55 18.85 -11.97 20.18
N MET A 56 18.31 -13.16 20.50
CA MET A 56 17.88 -14.15 19.50
C MET A 56 16.98 -13.56 18.42
N CYS A 57 16.08 -12.64 18.77
CA CYS A 57 15.20 -11.99 17.80
C CYS A 57 15.92 -10.99 16.88
N ALA A 58 16.95 -10.30 17.37
CA ALA A 58 17.79 -9.45 16.51
C ALA A 58 18.52 -10.30 15.45
N HIS A 59 19.04 -11.46 15.85
CA HIS A 59 19.68 -12.40 14.92
C HIS A 59 18.72 -12.89 13.84
N VAL A 60 17.48 -13.22 14.20
CA VAL A 60 16.46 -13.65 13.22
C VAL A 60 16.03 -12.48 12.33
N VAL A 61 15.73 -11.30 12.89
CA VAL A 61 15.15 -10.20 12.11
C VAL A 61 16.14 -9.65 11.08
N VAL A 62 17.44 -9.65 11.34
CA VAL A 62 18.48 -9.19 10.40
C VAL A 62 18.39 -9.93 9.06
N ASP A 63 18.30 -11.26 9.12
CA ASP A 63 18.23 -12.12 7.94
C ASP A 63 16.81 -12.19 7.38
N TRP A 64 15.82 -12.34 8.25
CA TRP A 64 14.41 -12.45 7.85
C TRP A 64 13.92 -11.17 7.14
N PHE A 65 14.30 -10.00 7.63
CA PHE A 65 13.92 -8.72 7.03
C PHE A 65 14.43 -8.60 5.60
N ALA A 66 15.69 -8.99 5.35
CA ALA A 66 16.29 -8.93 4.02
C ALA A 66 15.56 -9.85 3.03
N GLU A 67 15.22 -11.07 3.46
CA GLU A 67 14.46 -12.02 2.64
C GLU A 67 13.02 -11.58 2.41
N PHE A 68 12.33 -11.09 3.44
CA PHE A 68 10.98 -10.56 3.33
C PHE A 68 10.91 -9.36 2.37
N ALA A 69 11.92 -8.47 2.41
CA ALA A 69 11.94 -7.29 1.56
C ALA A 69 12.06 -7.60 0.06
N LYS A 70 12.63 -8.74 -0.35
CA LYS A 70 12.81 -9.10 -1.77
C LYS A 70 11.47 -9.20 -2.54
N PRO A 71 10.51 -10.06 -2.15
CA PRO A 71 9.23 -10.13 -2.83
C PRO A 71 8.40 -8.86 -2.62
N THR A 72 8.47 -8.22 -1.44
CA THR A 72 7.65 -7.04 -1.18
C THR A 72 8.05 -5.82 -2.01
N LYS A 73 9.33 -5.70 -2.42
CA LYS A 73 9.75 -4.68 -3.37
C LYS A 73 8.96 -4.73 -4.68
N TRP A 74 8.63 -5.92 -5.18
CA TRP A 74 7.82 -6.07 -6.39
C TRP A 74 6.40 -5.54 -6.21
N VAL A 75 5.79 -5.80 -5.05
CA VAL A 75 4.47 -5.25 -4.72
C VAL A 75 4.51 -3.73 -4.80
N ILE A 76 5.53 -3.08 -4.24
CA ILE A 76 5.69 -1.62 -4.25
C ILE A 76 5.95 -1.10 -5.68
N ILE A 77 6.92 -1.68 -6.39
CA ILE A 77 7.33 -1.24 -7.74
C ILE A 77 6.20 -1.39 -8.75
N LEU A 78 5.29 -2.35 -8.57
CA LEU A 78 4.15 -2.52 -9.46
C LEU A 78 2.94 -1.71 -8.99
N SER A 79 2.57 -1.76 -7.71
CA SER A 79 1.32 -1.18 -7.22
C SER A 79 1.26 0.34 -7.40
N TYR A 80 2.26 1.10 -6.95
CA TYR A 80 2.17 2.57 -7.03
C TYR A 80 2.20 3.11 -8.46
N PRO A 81 3.08 2.64 -9.37
CA PRO A 81 3.04 3.05 -10.77
C PRO A 81 1.75 2.64 -11.49
N PHE A 82 1.24 1.42 -11.27
CA PHE A 82 -0.02 1.02 -11.91
C PHE A 82 -1.23 1.78 -11.35
N ALA A 83 -1.31 1.98 -10.03
CA ALA A 83 -2.36 2.80 -9.44
C ALA A 83 -2.33 4.24 -10.00
N LEU A 84 -1.13 4.80 -10.19
CA LEU A 84 -0.95 6.10 -10.83
C LEU A 84 -1.47 6.10 -12.26
N VAL A 85 -1.03 5.15 -13.09
CA VAL A 85 -1.42 5.06 -14.51
C VAL A 85 -2.93 4.89 -14.64
N PHE A 86 -3.53 3.96 -13.89
CA PHE A 86 -4.97 3.74 -13.97
C PHE A 86 -5.77 4.93 -13.41
N ALA A 87 -5.31 5.58 -12.34
CA ALA A 87 -5.97 6.79 -11.85
C ALA A 87 -5.89 7.94 -12.88
N LEU A 88 -4.78 8.07 -13.60
CA LEU A 88 -4.63 9.04 -14.70
C LEU A 88 -5.57 8.73 -15.87
N ILE A 89 -5.64 7.47 -16.29
CA ILE A 89 -6.55 7.05 -17.36
C ILE A 89 -8.00 7.30 -16.94
N ASN A 90 -8.38 7.02 -15.69
CA ASN A 90 -9.73 7.31 -15.22
C ASN A 90 -10.01 8.83 -15.11
N ALA A 91 -9.02 9.64 -14.73
CA ALA A 91 -9.20 11.09 -14.59
C ALA A 91 -9.25 11.82 -15.94
N PHE A 92 -8.45 11.38 -16.92
CA PHE A 92 -8.16 12.11 -18.16
C PHE A 92 -8.40 11.33 -19.47
N GLY A 93 -8.48 10.00 -19.43
CA GLY A 93 -8.65 9.16 -20.62
C GLY A 93 -10.08 9.13 -21.15
N ALA A 94 -10.22 8.84 -22.45
CA ALA A 94 -11.49 8.50 -23.09
C ALA A 94 -11.56 6.97 -23.27
N PRO A 95 -12.35 6.27 -22.44
CA PRO A 95 -13.59 5.70 -22.98
C PRO A 95 -14.76 5.78 -21.98
N GLY A 96 -15.85 6.46 -22.38
CA GLY A 96 -17.13 6.48 -21.67
C GLY A 96 -17.42 7.73 -20.81
N ALA A 97 -17.47 8.89 -21.47
CA ALA A 97 -18.25 10.10 -21.18
C ALA A 97 -18.32 10.63 -19.72
N GLY A 98 -17.84 11.87 -19.53
CA GLY A 98 -18.46 12.77 -18.55
C GLY A 98 -18.42 12.33 -17.09
N LEU A 99 -17.33 11.72 -16.61
CA LEU A 99 -17.17 11.55 -15.16
C LEU A 99 -17.37 12.91 -14.49
N HIS A 100 -18.22 12.92 -13.46
CA HIS A 100 -18.49 14.11 -12.68
C HIS A 100 -17.16 14.70 -12.18
N PRO A 101 -16.98 16.04 -12.19
CA PRO A 101 -15.74 16.68 -11.75
C PRO A 101 -15.25 16.19 -10.38
N GLN A 102 -16.18 15.87 -9.47
CA GLN A 102 -15.87 15.31 -8.17
C GLN A 102 -15.19 13.93 -8.25
N THR A 103 -15.70 13.00 -9.07
CA THR A 103 -15.11 11.67 -9.28
C THR A 103 -13.69 11.79 -9.81
N LYS A 104 -13.46 12.71 -10.76
CA LYS A 104 -12.13 13.02 -11.28
C LYS A 104 -11.21 13.58 -10.18
N GLY A 105 -11.74 14.50 -9.36
CA GLY A 105 -11.03 15.05 -8.21
C GLY A 105 -10.55 13.97 -7.25
N PHE A 106 -11.39 12.97 -6.96
CA PHE A 106 -11.01 11.83 -6.13
C PHE A 106 -9.90 10.98 -6.76
N TYR A 107 -9.98 10.64 -8.05
CA TYR A 107 -8.89 9.92 -8.73
C TYR A 107 -7.57 10.72 -8.72
N ILE A 108 -7.63 12.04 -8.93
CA ILE A 108 -6.45 12.91 -8.90
C ILE A 108 -5.87 12.99 -7.47
N ALA A 109 -6.69 13.21 -6.45
CA ALA A 109 -6.24 13.27 -5.07
C ALA A 109 -5.60 11.94 -4.63
N GLY A 110 -6.28 10.83 -4.92
CA GLY A 110 -5.78 9.49 -4.63
C GLY A 110 -4.43 9.23 -5.28
N ARG A 111 -4.26 9.60 -6.55
CA ARG A 111 -2.97 9.43 -7.25
C ARG A 111 -1.84 10.26 -6.64
N VAL A 112 -2.11 11.51 -6.26
CA VAL A 112 -1.09 12.41 -5.69
C VAL A 112 -0.61 11.82 -4.38
N LEU A 113 -1.55 11.40 -3.53
CA LEU A 113 -1.24 10.70 -2.29
C LEU A 113 -0.43 9.42 -2.59
N SER A 114 -0.84 8.59 -3.54
CA SER A 114 -0.08 7.39 -3.92
C SER A 114 1.36 7.68 -4.35
N ILE A 115 1.64 8.77 -5.07
CA ILE A 115 3.03 9.16 -5.41
C ILE A 115 3.80 9.60 -4.17
N LEU A 116 3.17 10.32 -3.24
CA LEU A 116 3.80 10.75 -1.99
C LEU A 116 4.28 9.57 -1.13
N HIS A 117 3.89 8.33 -1.43
CA HIS A 117 4.47 7.13 -0.83
C HIS A 117 6.00 7.13 -0.97
N PHE A 118 6.51 7.53 -2.14
CA PHE A 118 7.94 7.51 -2.43
C PHE A 118 8.75 8.51 -1.61
N TYR A 119 8.11 9.55 -1.05
CA TYR A 119 8.75 10.45 -0.08
C TYR A 119 9.33 9.65 1.09
N PHE A 120 8.56 8.71 1.64
CA PHE A 120 8.98 7.83 2.75
C PHE A 120 10.01 6.77 2.35
N GLY A 121 10.30 6.62 1.05
CA GLY A 121 11.18 5.59 0.50
C GLY A 121 12.62 5.72 0.98
N THR A 122 13.17 6.94 0.97
CA THR A 122 14.56 7.20 1.38
C THR A 122 14.81 6.79 2.84
N TRP A 123 13.91 7.22 3.75
CA TRP A 123 13.97 6.83 5.15
C TRP A 123 13.79 5.32 5.34
N SER A 124 12.89 4.70 4.56
CA SER A 124 12.71 3.24 4.60
C SER A 124 14.00 2.51 4.25
N MET A 125 14.70 2.93 3.18
CA MET A 125 15.95 2.30 2.77
C MET A 125 17.08 2.49 3.80
N MET A 126 17.16 3.66 4.42
CA MET A 126 18.09 3.90 5.54
C MET A 126 17.82 2.92 6.69
N TRP A 127 16.56 2.78 7.10
CA TRP A 127 16.19 1.86 8.18
C TRP A 127 16.42 0.40 7.81
N ASN A 128 16.11 -0.01 6.57
CA ASN A 128 16.39 -1.36 6.07
C ASN A 128 17.87 -1.71 6.23
N ALA A 129 18.78 -0.80 5.84
CA ALA A 129 20.22 -1.02 5.98
C ALA A 129 20.66 -1.18 7.44
N ARG A 130 20.04 -0.42 8.36
CA ARG A 130 20.32 -0.50 9.79
C ARG A 130 19.76 -1.78 10.42
N ILE A 131 18.56 -2.19 10.05
CA ILE A 131 17.95 -3.45 10.51
C ILE A 131 18.79 -4.64 10.06
N SER A 132 19.26 -4.64 8.81
CA SER A 132 20.02 -5.75 8.24
C SER A 132 21.54 -5.71 8.54
N SER A 133 22.01 -4.76 9.37
CA SER A 133 23.42 -4.71 9.74
C SER A 133 23.81 -5.86 10.66
N LYS A 134 24.94 -6.52 10.32
CA LYS A 134 25.54 -7.64 11.08
C LYS A 134 26.72 -7.23 11.96
N GLU A 135 27.09 -5.96 11.95
CA GLU A 135 28.32 -5.49 12.63
C GLU A 135 28.23 -5.58 14.16
N HIS A 136 27.02 -5.37 14.72
CA HIS A 136 26.74 -5.45 16.16
C HIS A 136 25.26 -5.81 16.38
N ILE A 137 24.92 -7.09 16.23
CA ILE A 137 23.53 -7.56 16.31
C ILE A 137 22.99 -7.37 17.73
N GLY A 138 21.82 -6.73 17.87
CA GLY A 138 21.15 -6.51 19.16
C GLY A 138 20.31 -5.23 19.18
N GLU A 139 20.47 -4.42 20.24
CA GLU A 139 19.64 -3.23 20.48
C GLU A 139 19.59 -2.25 19.30
N LYS A 140 20.69 -2.06 18.57
CA LYS A 140 20.74 -1.20 17.39
C LYS A 140 19.77 -1.67 16.28
N ASN A 141 19.61 -2.98 16.11
CA ASN A 141 18.65 -3.54 15.14
C ASN A 141 17.22 -3.35 15.62
N TYR A 142 16.95 -3.48 16.92
CA TYR A 142 15.63 -3.20 17.49
C TYR A 142 15.26 -1.73 17.36
N ASP A 143 16.18 -0.81 17.63
CA ASP A 143 15.95 0.63 17.44
C ASP A 143 15.71 0.98 15.97
N ALA A 144 16.47 0.37 15.07
CA ALA A 144 16.23 0.52 13.64
C ALA A 144 14.85 0.00 13.22
N LEU A 145 14.41 -1.12 13.81
CA LEU A 145 13.08 -1.69 13.57
C LEU A 145 11.96 -0.79 14.12
N ARG A 146 12.14 -0.19 15.30
CA ARG A 146 11.22 0.82 15.86
C ARG A 146 11.11 2.03 14.94
N GLY A 147 12.25 2.55 14.46
CA GLY A 147 12.31 3.66 13.50
C GLY A 147 11.61 3.33 12.18
N TRP A 148 11.83 2.12 11.66
CA TRP A 148 11.16 1.63 10.47
C TRP A 148 9.64 1.53 10.66
N LEU A 149 9.18 0.96 11.77
CA LEU A 149 7.76 0.83 12.10
C LEU A 149 7.07 2.19 12.27
N ALA A 150 7.75 3.17 12.86
CA ALA A 150 7.25 4.53 12.95
C ALA A 150 7.12 5.17 11.56
N ASN A 151 8.12 4.99 10.70
CA ASN A 151 8.08 5.47 9.32
C ASN A 151 6.97 4.79 8.49
N ASN A 152 6.79 3.48 8.65
CA ASN A 152 5.74 2.70 7.99
C ASN A 152 4.34 3.14 8.44
N ALA A 153 4.12 3.29 9.75
CA ALA A 153 2.86 3.79 10.30
C ALA A 153 2.55 5.22 9.83
N ALA A 154 3.54 6.11 9.86
CA ALA A 154 3.38 7.47 9.34
C ALA A 154 2.97 7.46 7.87
N ARG A 155 3.69 6.71 7.02
CA ARG A 155 3.35 6.55 5.60
C ARG A 155 1.93 6.01 5.41
N MET A 156 1.53 5.03 6.22
CA MET A 156 0.17 4.49 6.17
C MET A 156 -0.88 5.56 6.48
N CYS A 157 -0.70 6.31 7.56
CA CYS A 157 -1.64 7.35 8.00
C CYS A 157 -1.70 8.54 7.05
N TRP A 158 -0.57 9.01 6.54
CA TRP A 158 -0.48 10.24 5.75
C TRP A 158 -0.73 10.02 4.25
N VAL A 159 -0.48 8.80 3.76
CA VAL A 159 -0.51 8.51 2.33
C VAL A 159 -1.41 7.34 2.00
N ASN A 160 -1.14 6.13 2.51
CA ASN A 160 -1.84 4.94 2.04
C ASN A 160 -3.33 4.97 2.35
N ILE A 161 -3.71 5.26 3.59
CA ILE A 161 -5.11 5.32 4.03
C ILE A 161 -5.83 6.47 3.31
N PRO A 162 -5.30 7.72 3.27
CA PRO A 162 -5.91 8.79 2.49
C PRO A 162 -6.08 8.47 1.01
N ALA A 163 -5.06 7.90 0.34
CA ALA A 163 -5.15 7.52 -1.06
C ALA A 163 -6.26 6.47 -1.28
N TRP A 164 -6.29 5.46 -0.42
CA TRP A 164 -7.32 4.42 -0.45
C TRP A 164 -8.72 5.01 -0.27
N MET A 165 -8.91 5.91 0.71
CA MET A 165 -10.19 6.59 0.92
C MET A 165 -10.62 7.39 -0.31
N MET A 166 -9.70 8.09 -0.98
CA MET A 166 -10.03 8.81 -2.21
C MET A 166 -10.50 7.85 -3.31
N PHE A 167 -9.87 6.69 -3.47
CA PHE A 167 -10.33 5.70 -4.45
C PHE A 167 -11.65 5.03 -4.04
N VAL A 168 -11.91 4.81 -2.74
CA VAL A 168 -13.22 4.39 -2.24
C VAL A 168 -14.29 5.42 -2.62
N CYS A 169 -14.03 6.71 -2.36
CA CYS A 169 -14.95 7.78 -2.73
C CYS A 169 -15.19 7.82 -4.25
N ALA A 170 -14.15 7.68 -5.07
CA ALA A 170 -14.31 7.60 -6.52
C ALA A 170 -15.21 6.43 -6.93
N THR A 171 -14.97 5.23 -6.38
CA THR A 171 -15.79 4.05 -6.68
C THR A 171 -17.23 4.20 -6.20
N ALA A 172 -17.44 4.80 -5.03
CA ALA A 172 -18.78 5.03 -4.46
C ALA A 172 -19.66 5.89 -5.38
N THR A 173 -19.06 6.81 -6.17
CA THR A 173 -19.83 7.61 -7.15
C THR A 173 -20.47 6.79 -8.28
N PHE A 174 -20.13 5.51 -8.42
CA PHE A 174 -20.73 4.62 -9.41
C PHE A 174 -21.90 3.78 -8.85
N ILE A 175 -22.14 3.81 -7.54
CA ILE A 175 -23.26 3.10 -6.92
C ILE A 175 -24.53 3.93 -7.19
N ARG A 176 -25.50 3.36 -7.92
CA ARG A 176 -26.79 4.00 -8.13
C ARG A 176 -27.61 3.94 -6.84
N HIS A 177 -28.23 5.07 -6.47
CA HIS A 177 -29.34 5.11 -5.54
C HIS A 177 -30.66 4.87 -6.28
#